data_AF-A0AAW1IP78-F1
#
_entry.id   AF-A0AAW1IP78-F1
#
_cell.length_a   1.000
_cell.length_b   1.000
_cell.length_c   1.000
_cell.angle_alpha   90.00
_cell.angle_beta   90.00
_cell.angle_gamma   90.00
#
_symmetry.space_group_name_H-M   'P 1'
#
loop_
_entity.id
_entity.type
_entity.pdbx_description
1 polymer ?
#
loop_
_entity_poly.entity_id
_entity_poly.type
_entity_poly.pdbx_seq_one_letter_code
_entity_poly.pdbx_strand_id
1 'polypeptide(L)' 'MNKKKIFKLAKGFRGRAKNCIRIARKRVEKALQYSYHDRRTKRRDMRSLWIERINAASRQHSLLSLSFLFFFVFG' A
#
# COMPACT_ATOMS: atom_id res chain seq x y z
N MET A 1 -0.22 -9.88 -24.32
CA MET A 1 -1.37 -9.42 -23.51
C MET A 1 -2.47 -8.91 -24.45
N ASN A 2 -3.66 -9.53 -24.48
CA ASN A 2 -4.72 -9.15 -25.42
C ASN A 2 -5.28 -7.74 -25.13
N LYS A 3 -5.56 -6.96 -26.18
CA LYS A 3 -6.12 -5.59 -26.13
C LYS A 3 -7.32 -5.46 -25.19
N LYS A 4 -8.26 -6.42 -25.24
CA LYS A 4 -9.43 -6.47 -24.34
C LYS A 4 -9.04 -6.60 -22.85
N LYS A 5 -8.02 -7.39 -22.52
CA LYS A 5 -7.54 -7.56 -21.12
C LYS A 5 -6.89 -6.27 -20.61
N ILE A 6 -6.12 -5.57 -21.45
CA ILE A 6 -5.49 -4.29 -21.08
C ILE A 6 -6.56 -3.25 -20.75
N PHE A 7 -7.62 -3.14 -21.56
CA PHE A 7 -8.69 -2.18 -21.30
C PHE A 7 -9.53 -2.53 -20.07
N LYS A 8 -9.69 -3.82 -19.73
CA LYS A 8 -10.29 -4.22 -18.45
C LYS A 8 -9.46 -3.72 -17.26
N LEU A 9 -8.13 -3.88 -17.33
CA LEU A 9 -7.21 -3.42 -16.27
C LEU A 9 -7.05 -1.90 -16.23
N ALA A 10 -7.17 -1.22 -17.36
CA ALA A 10 -7.11 0.25 -17.46
C ALA A 10 -8.45 0.94 -17.13
N LYS A 11 -9.50 0.17 -16.76
CA LYS A 11 -10.81 0.72 -16.38
C LYS A 11 -10.63 1.56 -15.11
N GLY A 12 -10.86 2.87 -15.22
CA GLY A 12 -10.63 3.84 -14.15
C GLY A 12 -9.41 4.73 -14.35
N PHE A 13 -8.57 4.48 -15.35
CA PHE A 13 -7.46 5.38 -15.67
C PHE A 13 -7.95 6.72 -16.25
N ARG A 14 -7.31 7.82 -15.83
CA ARG A 14 -7.69 9.18 -16.22
C ARG A 14 -7.22 9.50 -17.65
N GLY A 15 -8.05 10.22 -18.40
CA GLY A 15 -7.73 10.75 -19.73
C GLY A 15 -7.50 9.66 -20.80
N ARG A 16 -6.53 9.88 -21.70
CA ARG A 16 -6.24 9.01 -22.85
C ARG A 16 -5.70 7.62 -22.48
N ALA A 17 -5.35 7.40 -21.21
CA ALA A 17 -4.87 6.11 -20.72
C ALA A 17 -5.95 5.00 -20.69
N LYS A 18 -7.23 5.35 -20.83
CA LYS A 18 -8.34 4.38 -20.92
C LYS A 18 -8.75 4.02 -22.36
N ASN A 19 -8.41 4.87 -23.34
CA ASN A 19 -8.85 4.72 -24.74
C ASN A 19 -7.71 4.30 -25.68
N CYS A 20 -6.48 4.80 -25.45
CA CYS A 20 -5.35 4.55 -26.33
C CYS A 20 -4.49 3.39 -25.83
N ILE A 21 -4.43 2.29 -26.60
CA ILE A 21 -3.74 1.05 -26.20
C ILE A 21 -2.26 1.25 -25.87
N ARG A 22 -1.55 2.12 -26.62
CA ARG A 22 -0.13 2.40 -26.41
C ARG A 22 0.15 3.05 -25.04
N ILE A 23 -0.73 3.95 -24.60
CA ILE A 23 -0.64 4.63 -23.31
C ILE A 23 -1.13 3.70 -22.20
N ALA A 24 -2.26 3.02 -22.44
CA ALA A 24 -2.86 2.08 -21.50
C ALA A 24 -1.87 0.98 -21.10
N ARG A 25 -1.17 0.38 -22.07
CA ARG A 25 -0.20 -0.69 -21.80
C ARG A 25 0.89 -0.24 -20.82
N LYS A 26 1.55 0.89 -21.08
CA LYS A 26 2.60 1.43 -20.20
C LYS A 26 2.09 1.71 -18.79
N ARG A 27 0.87 2.24 -18.66
CA ARG A 27 0.25 2.52 -17.37
C ARG A 27 -0.12 1.26 -16.61
N VAL A 28 -0.69 0.26 -17.30
CA VAL A 28 -1.05 -1.03 -16.70
C VAL A 28 0.20 -1.78 -16.23
N GLU A 29 1.28 -1.80 -17.03
CA GLU A 29 2.55 -2.43 -16.65
C GLU A 29 3.11 -1.81 -15.36
N LYS A 30 3.14 -0.48 -15.28
CA LYS A 30 3.61 0.24 -14.08
C LYS A 30 2.70 -0.01 -12.86
N ALA A 31 1.38 -0.04 -13.07
CA ALA A 31 0.42 -0.33 -12.00
C ALA A 31 0.58 -1.76 -11.44
N LEU A 32 0.86 -2.74 -12.30
CA LEU A 32 1.11 -4.12 -11.87
C LEU A 32 2.41 -4.24 -11.07
N GLN A 33 3.46 -3.54 -11.49
CA GLN A 33 4.73 -3.48 -10.74
C GLN A 33 4.52 -2.87 -9.35
N TYR A 34 3.79 -1.76 -9.25
CA TYR A 34 3.46 -1.17 -7.95
C TYR A 34 2.61 -2.11 -7.09
N SER A 35 1.59 -2.75 -7.66
CA SER A 35 0.78 -3.71 -6.89
C SER A 35 1.62 -4.86 -6.30
N TYR A 36 2.62 -5.33 -7.04
CA TYR A 36 3.54 -6.35 -6.54
C TYR A 36 4.41 -5.83 -5.40
N HIS A 37 4.96 -4.63 -5.56
CA HIS A 37 5.75 -3.96 -4.53
C HIS A 37 4.93 -3.73 -3.25
N ASP A 38 3.75 -3.12 -3.39
CA ASP A 38 2.87 -2.78 -2.27
C ASP A 38 2.42 -4.02 -1.49
N ARG A 39 2.20 -5.16 -2.14
CA ARG A 39 1.88 -6.42 -1.42
C ARG A 39 2.99 -6.86 -0.47
N ARG A 40 4.26 -6.61 -0.83
CA ARG A 40 5.40 -6.92 0.04
C ARG A 40 5.51 -5.88 1.17
N THR A 41 5.36 -4.60 0.84
CA THR A 41 5.58 -3.49 1.79
C THR A 41 4.40 -3.29 2.75
N LYS A 42 3.16 -3.60 2.35
CA LYS A 42 1.94 -3.41 3.15
C LYS A 42 2.02 -3.99 4.56
N ARG A 43 2.66 -5.16 4.75
CA ARG A 43 2.83 -5.75 6.08
C ARG A 43 3.71 -4.88 7.00
N ARG A 44 4.76 -4.26 6.46
CA ARG A 44 5.65 -3.35 7.19
C ARG A 44 4.95 -2.03 7.50
N ASP A 45 4.23 -1.48 6.53
CA ASP A 45 3.53 -0.19 6.70
C ASP A 45 2.42 -0.31 7.76
N MET A 46 1.65 -1.40 7.72
CA MET A 46 0.61 -1.65 8.73
C MET A 46 1.19 -1.83 10.13
N ARG A 47 2.34 -2.52 10.27
CA ARG A 47 3.02 -2.66 11.58
C ARG A 47 3.49 -1.31 12.11
N SER A 48 4.04 -0.47 11.24
CA SER A 48 4.50 0.87 11.61
C SER A 48 3.34 1.75 12.07
N LEU A 49 2.23 1.74 11.32
CA LEU A 49 1.00 2.43 11.68
C LEU A 49 0.43 1.95 13.03
N TRP A 50 0.50 0.65 13.30
CA TRP A 50 0.01 0.12 14.57
C TRP A 50 0.86 0.57 15.76
N ILE A 51 2.18 0.55 15.61
CA ILE A 51 3.11 1.08 16.62
C ILE A 51 2.82 2.57 16.88
N GLU A 52 2.59 3.36 15.84
CA GLU A 52 2.25 4.78 15.96
C GLU A 52 0.93 4.98 16.73
N ARG A 53 -0.11 4.22 16.40
CA ARG A 53 -1.41 4.25 17.10
C ARG A 53 -1.29 3.87 18.57
N ILE A 54 -0.52 2.82 18.87
CA ILE A 54 -0.26 2.39 20.25
C ILE A 54 0.50 3.48 21.01
N ASN A 55 1.56 4.03 20.41
CA ASN A 55 2.37 5.06 21.04
C ASN A 55 1.56 6.33 21.33
N ALA A 56 0.68 6.73 20.41
CA ALA A 56 -0.24 7.84 20.63
C ALA A 56 -1.19 7.58 21.81
N ALA A 57 -1.76 6.38 21.92
CA ALA A 57 -2.62 6.00 23.05
C ALA A 57 -1.85 5.95 24.38
N SER A 58 -0.65 5.37 24.42
CA SER A 58 0.18 5.30 25.64
C SER A 58 0.63 6.68 26.12
N ARG A 59 0.89 7.62 25.20
CA ARG A 59 1.19 9.02 25.51
C ARG A 59 0.05 9.73 26.24
N GLN A 60 -1.21 9.42 25.91
CA GLN A 60 -2.37 9.96 26.62
C GLN A 60 -2.51 9.39 28.04
N HIS A 61 -1.96 8.19 28.29
CA HIS A 61 -2.08 7.48 29.56
C HIS A 61 -0.83 7.57 30.47
N SER A 62 0.15 8.42 30.17
CA SER A 62 1.38 8.60 30.97
C SER A 62 2.19 7.31 31.21
N LEU A 63 2.03 6.30 30.35
CA LEU A 63 2.79 5.04 30.43
C LEU A 63 4.04 5.16 29.56
N LEU A 64 5.20 4.79 30.11
CA LEU A 64 6.49 4.82 29.40
C LEU A 64 6.40 4.02 28.09
N SER A 65 6.46 4.75 26.97
CA SER A 65 6.33 4.26 25.60
C SER A 65 7.27 3.09 25.28
N LEU A 66 8.41 3.02 25.96
CA LEU A 66 9.46 2.03 25.73
C LEU A 66 9.13 0.65 26.33
N SER A 67 8.47 0.61 27.49
CA SER A 67 8.13 -0.65 28.18
C SER A 67 6.99 -1.40 27.49
N PHE A 68 5.95 -0.68 27.07
CA PHE A 68 4.79 -1.27 26.39
C PHE A 68 5.13 -1.81 24.99
N LEU A 69 6.02 -1.11 24.26
CA LEU A 69 6.45 -1.54 22.92
C LEU A 69 7.26 -2.85 22.96
N PHE A 70 8.13 -3.01 23.96
CA PHE A 70 8.97 -4.20 24.10
C PHE A 70 8.14 -5.46 24.35
N PHE A 71 7.14 -5.38 25.23
CA PHE A 71 6.23 -6.49 25.55
C PHE A 71 5.40 -6.94 24.33
N PHE A 72 4.98 -5.99 23.49
CA PHE A 72 4.12 -6.29 22.34
C PHE A 72 4.91 -6.79 21.11
N VAL A 73 6.18 -6.42 20.97
CA VAL A 73 7.00 -6.76 19.79
C VAL A 73 7.72 -8.10 19.95
N PHE A 74 8.07 -8.49 21.19
CA PHE A 74 8.83 -9.71 21.50
C PHE A 74 8.02 -10.78 22.26
N GLY A 75 6.77 -10.51 22.63
CA GLY A 75 5.83 -11.48 23.21
C GLY A 75 5.01 -12.22 22.17
#